data_AF-A0AAW2GB63-F1
#
_entry.id   AF-A0AAW2GB63-F1
#
_cell.length_a   1.000
_cell.length_b   1.000
_cell.length_c   1.000
_cell.angle_alpha   90.00
_cell.angle_beta   90.00
_cell.angle_gamma   90.00
#
_symmetry.space_group_name_H-M   'P 1'
#
loop_
_entity.id
_entity.type
_entity.pdbx_description
1 polymer ?
#
loop_
_entity_poly.entity_id
_entity_poly.type
_entity_poly.pdbx_seq_one_letter_code
_entity_poly.pdbx_strand_id
1 'polypeptide(L)'
;MSRNDGKKDTSASAFRKIDVDQYSDNNFKEEDADGGVGAPTGPDENEILTLLSQGKNAEALISVLKSAPLECKNQQVKDNARNLTQKVLLSIKSNQMDDCLAQLDRDLVDVLMKYIYRGFEIPTEGSSSHLLLWHEKVFNVSGVGCIVRVFSDSKRA
;
A
#
# COMPACT_ATOMS: atom_id res chain seq x y z
N MET A 1 -38.97 -24.73 -48.04
CA MET A 1 -37.63 -24.11 -48.21
C MET A 1 -37.21 -23.55 -46.86
N SER A 2 -36.50 -24.34 -46.05
CA SER A 2 -36.04 -23.91 -44.72
C SER A 2 -34.66 -23.26 -44.86
N ARG A 3 -34.49 -22.06 -44.30
CA ARG A 3 -33.25 -21.29 -44.31
C ARG A 3 -32.19 -22.05 -43.52
N ASN A 4 -31.05 -22.33 -44.15
CA ASN A 4 -29.87 -22.84 -43.48
C ASN A 4 -29.16 -21.64 -42.84
N ASP A 5 -29.48 -21.31 -41.59
CA ASP A 5 -28.74 -20.33 -40.82
C ASP A 5 -27.32 -20.84 -40.64
N GLY A 6 -26.37 -20.10 -41.22
CA GLY A 6 -24.94 -20.40 -41.20
C GLY A 6 -24.45 -20.53 -39.77
N LYS A 7 -24.19 -21.77 -39.35
CA LYS A 7 -23.45 -22.11 -38.15
C LYS A 7 -22.08 -21.43 -38.26
N LYS A 8 -21.90 -20.29 -37.58
CA LYS A 8 -20.59 -19.66 -37.41
C LYS A 8 -19.68 -20.69 -36.75
N ASP A 9 -18.73 -21.22 -37.50
CA ASP A 9 -17.66 -22.08 -36.98
C ASP A 9 -16.81 -21.28 -35.99
N THR A 10 -17.20 -21.33 -34.72
CA THR A 10 -16.50 -20.73 -33.58
C THR A 10 -15.10 -21.31 -33.37
N SER A 11 -14.80 -22.46 -34.00
CA SER A 11 -13.47 -23.07 -34.06
C SER A 11 -12.47 -22.25 -34.89
N ALA A 12 -12.92 -21.51 -35.91
CA ALA A 12 -12.06 -20.73 -36.79
C ALA A 12 -11.62 -19.37 -36.21
N SER A 13 -12.10 -18.98 -35.02
CA SER A 13 -11.68 -17.73 -34.35
C SER A 13 -10.92 -17.97 -33.05
N ALA A 14 -10.64 -19.22 -32.69
CA ALA A 14 -9.95 -19.55 -31.44
C ALA A 14 -8.54 -18.94 -31.37
N PHE A 15 -7.83 -18.87 -32.50
CA PHE A 15 -6.50 -18.26 -32.58
C PHE A 15 -6.48 -16.75 -32.29
N ARG A 16 -7.62 -16.05 -32.46
CA ARG A 16 -7.74 -14.60 -32.20
C ARG A 16 -8.00 -14.28 -30.73
N LYS A 17 -8.28 -15.30 -29.91
CA LYS A 17 -8.51 -15.18 -28.47
C LYS A 17 -7.24 -15.38 -27.66
N ILE A 18 -6.16 -15.82 -28.31
CA ILE A 18 -4.88 -16.00 -27.66
C ILE A 18 -4.23 -14.62 -27.56
N ASP A 19 -3.92 -14.22 -26.33
CA ASP A 19 -3.12 -13.04 -26.06
C ASP A 19 -1.65 -13.36 -26.37
N VAL A 20 -1.25 -13.07 -27.61
CA VAL A 20 0.13 -13.30 -28.07
C VAL A 20 1.11 -12.36 -27.36
N ASP A 21 0.64 -11.19 -26.91
CA ASP A 21 1.48 -10.20 -26.25
C ASP A 21 1.99 -10.73 -24.92
N GLN A 22 1.24 -11.57 -24.19
CA GLN A 22 1.68 -12.19 -22.93
C GLN A 22 3.02 -12.92 -23.05
N TYR A 23 3.33 -13.49 -24.22
CA TYR A 23 4.55 -14.26 -24.48
C TYR A 23 5.68 -13.44 -25.11
N SER A 24 5.49 -12.14 -25.31
CA SER A 24 6.54 -11.27 -25.86
C SER A 24 7.68 -11.08 -24.87
N ASP A 25 8.92 -11.34 -25.31
CA ASP A 25 10.14 -11.10 -24.52
C ASP A 25 10.37 -9.61 -24.20
N ASN A 26 9.68 -8.72 -24.92
CA ASN A 26 9.72 -7.28 -24.72
C ASN A 26 8.76 -6.78 -23.63
N ASN A 27 7.97 -7.66 -23.02
CA ASN A 27 7.09 -7.28 -21.92
C ASN A 27 7.89 -6.87 -20.69
N PHE A 28 7.37 -5.85 -19.99
CA PHE A 28 7.88 -5.51 -18.68
C PHE A 28 7.68 -6.69 -17.72
N LYS A 29 8.80 -7.21 -17.18
CA LYS A 29 8.81 -8.16 -16.08
C LYS A 29 9.15 -7.39 -14.83
N GLU A 30 8.32 -7.47 -13.81
CA GLU A 30 8.69 -6.96 -12.50
C GLU A 30 9.98 -7.67 -12.06
N GLU A 31 10.99 -6.91 -11.65
CA GLU A 31 12.16 -7.49 -11.00
C GLU A 31 11.65 -8.27 -9.78
N ASP A 32 12.02 -9.55 -9.71
CA ASP A 32 11.77 -10.35 -8.53
C ASP A 32 12.50 -9.69 -7.35
N ALA A 33 11.75 -9.02 -6.48
CA ALA A 33 12.25 -8.69 -5.15
C ALA A 33 12.66 -10.01 -4.51
N ASP A 34 13.98 -10.18 -4.34
CA ASP A 34 14.60 -11.41 -3.87
C ASP A 34 13.89 -11.89 -2.60
N GLY A 35 13.13 -12.97 -2.73
CA GLY A 35 12.47 -13.65 -1.61
C GLY A 35 13.48 -14.46 -0.79
N GLY A 36 14.70 -13.95 -0.63
CA GLY A 36 15.77 -14.55 0.14
C GLY A 36 15.41 -14.63 1.62
N VAL A 37 16.20 -15.44 2.34
CA VAL A 37 16.16 -15.58 3.80
C VAL A 37 16.37 -14.20 4.43
N GLY A 38 15.28 -13.53 4.83
CA GLY A 38 15.28 -12.11 5.21
C GLY A 38 14.06 -11.31 4.78
N ALA A 39 13.08 -11.92 4.09
CA ALA A 39 11.84 -11.25 3.71
C ALA A 39 11.20 -10.50 4.91
N PRO A 40 10.86 -9.21 4.76
CA PRO A 40 10.36 -8.40 5.87
C PRO A 40 9.08 -9.01 6.44
N THR A 41 9.14 -9.42 7.70
CA THR A 41 8.02 -10.04 8.44
C THR A 41 6.95 -9.05 8.86
N GLY A 42 7.17 -7.76 8.57
CA GLY A 42 6.34 -6.67 9.03
C GLY A 42 6.73 -6.19 10.45
N PRO A 43 6.04 -5.15 10.95
CA PRO A 43 6.26 -4.58 12.27
C PRO A 43 5.90 -5.54 13.41
N ASP A 44 6.62 -5.47 14.54
CA ASP A 44 6.30 -6.21 15.76
C ASP A 44 5.06 -5.59 16.45
N GLU A 45 3.94 -6.30 16.44
CA GLU A 45 2.69 -5.82 17.04
C GLU A 45 2.82 -5.57 18.56
N ASN A 46 3.57 -6.39 19.30
CA ASN A 46 3.69 -6.21 20.75
C ASN A 46 4.48 -4.96 21.10
N GLU A 47 5.55 -4.68 20.35
CA GLU A 47 6.35 -3.47 20.52
C GLU A 47 5.48 -2.22 20.26
N ILE A 48 4.77 -2.20 19.13
CA ILE A 48 3.91 -1.07 18.75
C ILE A 48 2.81 -0.83 19.78
N LEU A 49 2.11 -1.89 20.23
CA LEU A 49 1.07 -1.77 21.25
C LEU A 49 1.63 -1.28 22.59
N THR A 50 2.85 -1.68 22.94
CA THR A 50 3.55 -1.21 24.14
C THR A 50 3.84 0.29 24.03
N LEU A 51 4.37 0.77 22.90
CA LEU A 51 4.61 2.20 22.67
C LEU A 51 3.31 3.02 22.73
N LEU A 52 2.23 2.53 22.12
CA LEU A 52 0.92 3.19 22.16
C LEU A 52 0.36 3.28 23.59
N SER A 53 0.47 2.21 24.39
CA SER A 53 0.00 2.23 25.78
C SER A 53 0.80 3.17 26.68
N GLN A 54 2.06 3.44 26.34
CA GLN A 54 2.92 4.44 27.00
C GLN A 54 2.68 5.88 26.50
N GLY A 55 1.80 6.08 25.51
CA GLY A 55 1.57 7.38 24.88
C GLY A 55 2.70 7.86 23.96
N LYS A 56 3.64 6.98 23.61
CA LYS A 56 4.79 7.26 22.73
C LYS A 56 4.40 7.14 21.26
N ASN A 57 3.45 7.97 20.86
CA ASN A 57 2.80 7.94 19.56
C ASN A 57 3.78 8.13 18.38
N ALA A 58 4.74 9.05 18.51
CA ALA A 58 5.73 9.30 17.46
C ALA A 58 6.69 8.11 17.26
N GLU A 59 7.17 7.52 18.37
CA GLU A 59 8.02 6.31 18.33
C GLU A 59 7.26 5.12 17.70
N ALA A 60 5.98 4.93 18.05
CA ALA A 60 5.14 3.91 17.45
C ALA A 60 4.97 4.11 15.94
N LEU A 61 4.72 5.35 15.51
CA LEU A 61 4.59 5.69 14.09
C LEU A 61 5.90 5.43 13.33
N ILE A 62 7.03 5.84 13.88
CA ILE A 62 8.34 5.61 13.26
C ILE A 62 8.63 4.11 13.16
N SER A 63 8.41 3.34 14.23
CA SER A 63 8.69 1.90 14.27
C SER A 63 7.82 1.12 13.27
N VAL A 64 6.53 1.45 13.17
CA VAL A 64 5.61 0.77 12.24
C VAL A 64 5.94 1.07 10.78
N LEU A 65 6.34 2.31 10.46
CA LEU A 65 6.69 2.73 9.10
C LEU A 65 8.07 2.18 8.67
N LYS A 66 9.06 2.13 9.56
CA LYS A 66 10.39 1.55 9.26
C LYS A 66 10.33 0.06 8.95
N SER A 67 9.42 -0.65 9.59
CA SER A 67 9.25 -2.09 9.43
C SER A 67 8.21 -2.46 8.36
N ALA A 68 7.87 -1.52 7.47
CA ALA A 68 6.86 -1.71 6.43
C ALA A 68 7.31 -2.77 5.40
N PRO A 69 6.53 -3.85 5.18
CA PRO A 69 6.90 -4.94 4.29
C PRO A 69 6.60 -4.61 2.81
N LEU A 70 7.15 -3.50 2.30
CA LEU A 70 6.86 -2.96 0.96
C LEU A 70 7.20 -3.96 -0.17
N GLU A 71 8.29 -4.71 0.01
CA GLU A 71 8.81 -5.69 -0.94
C GLU A 71 8.26 -7.11 -0.70
N CYS A 72 7.40 -7.30 0.29
CA CYS A 72 6.86 -8.61 0.61
C CYS A 72 5.82 -9.08 -0.41
N LYS A 73 5.95 -10.32 -0.90
CA LYS A 73 4.95 -10.96 -1.77
C LYS A 73 3.78 -11.55 -0.97
N ASN A 74 3.95 -11.77 0.34
CA ASN A 74 2.91 -12.34 1.17
C ASN A 74 1.86 -11.28 1.54
N GLN A 75 0.68 -11.41 0.94
CA GLN A 75 -0.46 -10.52 1.16
C GLN A 75 -0.88 -10.43 2.62
N GLN A 76 -0.84 -11.55 3.37
CA GLN A 76 -1.22 -11.58 4.79
C GLN A 76 -0.30 -10.69 5.63
N VAL A 77 1.01 -10.69 5.35
CA VAL A 77 1.98 -9.87 6.06
C VAL A 77 1.72 -8.39 5.80
N LYS A 78 1.43 -8.02 4.55
CA LYS A 78 1.05 -6.65 4.16
C LYS A 78 -0.23 -6.20 4.84
N ASP A 79 -1.25 -7.05 4.87
CA ASP A 79 -2.53 -6.73 5.52
C ASP A 79 -2.38 -6.57 7.04
N ASN A 80 -1.57 -7.42 7.69
CA ASN A 80 -1.26 -7.28 9.11
C ASN A 80 -0.53 -5.96 9.40
N ALA A 81 0.51 -5.63 8.65
CA ALA A 81 1.26 -4.38 8.79
C ALA A 81 0.38 -3.15 8.56
N ARG A 82 -0.49 -3.22 7.55
CA ARG A 82 -1.48 -2.19 7.25
C ARG A 82 -2.47 -1.99 8.38
N ASN A 83 -3.03 -3.07 8.93
CA ASN A 83 -3.98 -2.99 10.05
C ASN A 83 -3.32 -2.39 11.29
N LEU A 84 -2.08 -2.77 11.59
CA LEU A 84 -1.32 -2.20 12.70
C LEU A 84 -1.02 -0.71 12.48
N THR A 85 -0.60 -0.34 11.26
CA THR A 85 -0.36 1.07 10.89
C THR A 85 -1.64 1.89 11.06
N GLN A 86 -2.79 1.36 10.62
CA GLN A 86 -4.07 2.05 10.78
C GLN A 86 -4.44 2.24 12.26
N LYS A 87 -4.20 1.24 13.13
CA LYS A 87 -4.38 1.41 14.59
C LYS A 87 -3.52 2.55 15.13
N VAL A 88 -2.25 2.64 14.71
CA VAL A 88 -1.34 3.72 15.10
C VAL A 88 -1.89 5.06 14.63
N LEU A 89 -2.22 5.21 13.34
CA LEU A 89 -2.71 6.47 12.78
C LEU A 89 -3.97 6.98 13.49
N LEU A 90 -4.93 6.10 13.79
CA LEU A 90 -6.18 6.47 14.46
C LEU A 90 -6.00 6.78 15.96
N SER A 91 -4.92 6.34 16.58
CA SER A 91 -4.62 6.62 18.00
C SER A 91 -4.07 8.03 18.22
N ILE A 92 -3.51 8.65 17.17
CA ILE A 92 -2.86 9.96 17.24
C ILE A 92 -3.89 11.06 17.03
N LYS A 93 -3.94 12.03 17.95
CA LYS A 93 -4.89 13.14 17.84
C LYS A 93 -4.39 14.19 16.84
N SER A 94 -5.33 14.92 16.24
CA SER A 94 -5.02 15.97 15.24
C SER A 94 -3.97 16.98 15.73
N ASN A 95 -4.01 17.37 17.01
CA ASN A 95 -3.05 18.29 17.61
C ASN A 95 -1.65 17.70 17.88
N GLN A 96 -1.46 16.40 17.70
CA GLN A 96 -0.17 15.71 17.84
C GLN A 96 0.46 15.34 16.49
N MET A 97 -0.30 15.48 15.39
CA MET A 97 0.15 15.03 14.07
C MET A 97 1.39 15.80 13.59
N ASP A 98 1.40 17.13 13.77
CA ASP A 98 2.53 17.98 13.34
C ASP A 98 3.83 17.58 14.05
N ASP A 99 3.76 17.31 15.36
CA ASP A 99 4.91 16.86 16.17
C ASP A 99 5.41 15.47 15.76
N CYS A 100 4.50 14.58 15.34
CA CYS A 100 4.88 13.25 14.82
C CYS A 100 5.55 13.38 13.44
N LEU A 101 5.00 14.21 12.55
CA LEU A 101 5.55 14.45 11.21
C LEU A 101 6.93 15.09 11.26
N ALA A 102 7.18 15.99 12.21
CA ALA A 102 8.48 16.63 12.39
C ALA A 102 9.62 15.64 12.69
N GLN A 103 9.29 14.42 13.15
CA GLN A 103 10.25 13.37 13.47
C GLN A 103 10.43 12.35 12.34
N LEU A 104 9.63 12.43 11.26
CA LEU A 104 9.78 11.57 10.10
C LEU A 104 10.80 12.14 9.13
N ASP A 105 11.67 11.28 8.62
CA ASP A 105 12.48 11.61 7.45
C ASP A 105 11.62 11.57 6.18
N ARG A 106 12.18 12.07 5.07
CA ARG A 106 11.49 12.16 3.79
C ARG A 106 10.98 10.80 3.30
N ASP A 107 11.74 9.74 3.52
CA ASP A 107 11.41 8.40 3.03
C ASP A 107 10.22 7.85 3.82
N LEU A 108 10.22 8.00 5.15
CA LEU A 108 9.11 7.60 6.00
C LEU A 108 7.84 8.41 5.74
N VAL A 109 7.95 9.68 5.34
CA VAL A 109 6.78 10.47 4.90
C VAL A 109 6.15 9.88 3.64
N ASP A 110 6.96 9.41 2.69
CA ASP A 110 6.43 8.73 1.50
C ASP A 110 5.79 7.38 1.86
N VAL A 111 6.39 6.61 2.78
CA VAL A 111 5.79 5.36 3.30
C VAL A 111 4.47 5.62 4.02
N LEU A 112 4.39 6.69 4.83
CA LEU A 112 3.15 7.13 5.47
C LEU A 112 2.07 7.44 4.43
N MET A 113 2.42 8.19 3.37
CA MET A 113 1.48 8.51 2.31
C MET A 113 0.97 7.23 1.60
N LYS A 114 1.81 6.22 1.38
CA LYS A 114 1.38 4.91 0.84
C LYS A 114 0.31 4.26 1.72
N TYR A 115 0.53 4.22 3.04
CA TYR A 115 -0.44 3.64 3.97
C TYR A 115 -1.73 4.46 4.08
N ILE A 116 -1.67 5.78 3.92
CA ILE A 116 -2.88 6.62 3.84
C ILE A 116 -3.73 6.21 2.64
N TYR A 117 -3.12 6.10 1.45
CA TYR A 117 -3.84 5.66 0.24
C TYR A 117 -4.39 4.23 0.36
N ARG A 118 -3.60 3.29 0.90
CA ARG A 118 -4.13 1.94 1.17
C ARG A 118 -5.22 1.93 2.25
N GLY A 119 -5.17 2.87 3.19
CA GLY A 119 -6.24 3.11 4.15
C GLY A 119 -7.56 3.45 3.46
N PHE A 120 -7.52 4.32 2.43
CA PHE A 120 -8.70 4.71 1.66
C PHE A 120 -9.30 3.59 0.81
N GLU A 121 -8.50 2.61 0.38
CA GLU A 121 -9.00 1.46 -0.37
C GLU A 121 -9.87 0.52 0.48
N ILE A 122 -9.60 0.45 1.78
CA ILE A 122 -10.28 -0.45 2.73
C ILE A 122 -10.75 0.39 3.93
N PRO A 123 -11.73 1.29 3.76
CA PRO A 123 -12.16 2.17 4.82
C PRO A 123 -12.76 1.37 5.98
N THR A 124 -12.33 1.68 7.20
CA THR A 124 -13.02 1.27 8.42
C THR A 124 -13.90 2.42 8.93
N GLU A 125 -14.91 2.13 9.73
CA GLU A 125 -15.82 3.15 10.25
C GLU A 125 -15.05 4.31 10.92
N GLY A 126 -15.36 5.54 10.50
CA GLY A 126 -14.71 6.76 11.02
C GLY A 126 -13.24 6.98 10.59
N SER A 127 -12.62 6.06 9.85
CA SER A 127 -11.20 6.20 9.50
C SER A 127 -10.91 7.22 8.40
N SER A 128 -11.78 7.34 7.39
CA SER A 128 -11.51 8.17 6.22
C SER A 128 -11.35 9.65 6.56
N SER A 129 -12.15 10.19 7.47
CA SER A 129 -12.02 11.59 7.90
C SER A 129 -10.69 11.83 8.61
N HIS A 130 -10.25 10.88 9.43
CA HIS A 130 -8.97 10.96 10.13
C HIS A 130 -7.78 10.81 9.17
N LEU A 131 -7.88 9.91 8.19
CA LEU A 131 -6.88 9.74 7.14
C LEU A 131 -6.79 10.96 6.21
N LEU A 132 -7.90 11.68 5.97
CA LEU A 132 -7.89 12.95 5.24
C LEU A 132 -7.12 14.04 5.98
N LEU A 133 -7.22 14.11 7.31
CA LEU A 133 -6.40 15.02 8.11
C LEU A 133 -4.91 14.67 7.99
N TRP A 134 -4.56 13.39 8.12
CA TRP A 134 -3.18 12.93 7.91
C TRP A 134 -2.67 13.29 6.51
N HIS A 135 -3.49 13.07 5.48
CA HIS A 135 -3.16 13.42 4.11
C HIS A 135 -2.87 14.92 3.96
N GLU A 136 -3.76 15.78 4.47
CA GLU A 136 -3.57 17.24 4.47
C GLU A 136 -2.27 17.64 5.14
N LYS A 137 -1.99 17.10 6.34
CA LYS A 137 -0.77 17.40 7.10
C LYS A 137 0.50 16.99 6.35
N VAL A 138 0.53 15.78 5.79
CA VAL A 138 1.66 15.31 4.99
C VAL A 138 1.84 16.16 3.73
N PHE A 139 0.75 16.48 3.04
CA PHE A 139 0.75 17.33 1.85
C PHE A 139 1.32 18.72 2.15
N ASN A 140 0.96 19.32 3.28
CA ASN A 140 1.46 20.65 3.66
C ASN A 140 2.98 20.68 3.87
N VAL A 141 3.59 19.55 4.28
CA VAL A 141 5.04 19.46 4.51
C VAL A 141 5.79 19.03 3.25
N SER A 142 5.26 18.09 2.47
CA SER A 142 5.97 17.45 1.33
C SER A 142 5.47 17.85 -0.06
N GLY A 143 4.37 18.60 -0.13
CA GLY A 143 3.70 18.97 -1.38
C GLY A 143 3.24 17.76 -2.19
N VAL A 144 2.92 18.02 -3.46
CA VAL A 144 2.42 17.00 -4.40
C VAL A 144 3.43 15.88 -4.69
N GLY A 145 4.72 16.11 -4.43
CA GLY A 145 5.78 15.15 -4.75
C GLY A 145 5.63 13.81 -4.03
N CYS A 146 5.16 13.80 -2.78
CA CYS A 146 4.92 12.55 -2.04
C CYS A 146 3.79 11.73 -2.68
N ILE A 147 2.72 12.38 -3.11
CA ILE A 147 1.58 11.76 -3.79
C ILE A 147 2.02 11.14 -5.14
N VAL A 148 2.78 11.89 -5.94
CA VAL A 148 3.28 11.40 -7.24
C VAL A 148 4.17 10.18 -7.06
N ARG A 149 5.01 10.15 -6.03
CA ARG A 149 5.84 8.99 -5.72
C ARG A 149 5.00 7.78 -5.31
N VAL A 150 3.94 7.96 -4.52
CA VAL A 150 3.01 6.86 -4.19
C VAL A 150 2.36 6.28 -5.46
N PHE A 151 1.92 7.12 -6.40
CA PHE A 151 1.30 6.63 -7.64
C PHE A 151 2.27 5.97 -8.62
N SER A 152 3.56 6.33 -8.56
CA SER A 152 4.57 5.81 -9.49
C SER A 152 5.28 4.57 -8.96
N ASP A 153 5.14 4.27 -7.67
CA ASP A 153 5.85 3.18 -7.02
C ASP A 153 5.05 1.87 -7.11
N SER A 154 5.67 0.82 -7.66
CA SER A 154 5.09 -0.52 -7.74
C SER A 154 5.08 -1.25 -6.39
N LYS A 155 5.91 -0.84 -5.42
CA LYS A 155 6.01 -1.43 -4.09
C LYS A 155 4.88 -0.91 -3.19
N ARG A 156 3.76 -1.62 -3.26
CA ARG A 156 2.56 -1.35 -2.46
C ARG A 156 2.78 -1.68 -0.99
N ALA A 157 2.64 -0.66 -0.13
CA ALA A 157 2.42 -0.83 1.31
C ALA A 157 1.13 -1.61 1.50
#